data_AF-A0A1G3V783-F1
#
_entry.id   AF-A0A1G3V783-F1
#
_cell.length_a   1.000
_cell.length_b   1.000
_cell.length_c   1.000
_cell.angle_alpha   90.00
_cell.angle_beta   90.00
_cell.angle_gamma   90.00
#
_symmetry.space_group_name_H-M   'P 1'
#
loop_
_entity.id
_entity.type
_entity.pdbx_description
1 polymer ?
#
loop_
_entity_poly.entity_id
_entity_poly.type
_entity_poly.pdbx_seq_one_letter_code
_entity_poly.pdbx_strand_id
1 'polypeptide(L)'
;MSVIAGTIFQDTHKPLTMWFRAIWWITGQKNGVSALGLKGILGMGSYQTAWSWLHKMRAAMVRPGRDRLTGVVEVDESYVGGEKPGKRGRGAEGKALVVVAVEDKADKGIGRIRMAIVPDASARSLTPFVKASIQEGSTVRTDGWHGYDGLKSSGYNRIVERKDSCVGDKPLKLAHLAISLLKRWLLGTHQGAVSLEHLAYYLDEFVFRFNRRTSTHRGLLFLRLLQNSVLGEPLPYKKIVKHVRGPKSMNHNIQGLA
;
A
#
# COMPACT_ATOMS: atom_id res chain seq x y z
N MET A 1 28.59 -19.02 5.14
CA MET A 1 27.55 -17.98 4.98
C MET A 1 26.32 -18.38 5.76
N SER A 2 25.71 -17.46 6.50
CA SER A 2 24.46 -17.73 7.23
C SER A 2 23.27 -17.75 6.27
N VAL A 3 22.34 -18.69 6.45
CA VAL A 3 21.13 -18.83 5.60
C VAL A 3 20.16 -17.65 5.71
N ILE A 4 20.32 -16.80 6.73
CA ILE A 4 19.50 -15.59 6.93
C ILE A 4 20.18 -14.31 6.43
N ALA A 5 21.46 -14.37 6.04
CA ALA A 5 22.20 -13.22 5.54
C ALA A 5 21.58 -12.75 4.20
N GLY A 6 21.42 -11.43 4.03
CA GLY A 6 20.81 -10.86 2.83
C GLY A 6 19.28 -10.98 2.78
N THR A 7 18.62 -11.45 3.84
CA THR A 7 17.16 -11.61 3.90
C THR A 7 16.52 -10.64 4.90
N ILE A 8 15.18 -10.59 4.99
CA ILE A 8 14.50 -9.81 6.04
C ILE A 8 14.82 -10.31 7.46
N PHE A 9 15.26 -11.56 7.58
CA PHE A 9 15.62 -12.24 8.83
C PHE A 9 17.06 -11.93 9.27
N GLN A 10 17.83 -11.21 8.46
CA GLN A 10 19.19 -10.84 8.79
C GLN A 10 19.28 -10.18 10.17
N ASP A 11 20.29 -10.59 10.93
CA ASP A 11 20.62 -10.13 12.29
C ASP A 11 19.48 -10.28 13.30
N THR A 12 18.59 -11.27 13.09
CA THR A 12 17.53 -11.58 14.04
C THR A 12 18.07 -12.31 15.27
N HIS A 13 17.68 -11.82 16.45
CA HIS A 13 18.00 -12.44 17.74
C HIS A 13 16.82 -13.28 18.28
N LYS A 14 15.78 -13.48 17.45
CA LYS A 14 14.63 -14.31 17.79
C LYS A 14 14.62 -15.57 16.91
N PRO A 15 14.13 -16.71 17.42
CA PRO A 15 14.05 -17.93 16.62
C PRO A 15 13.24 -17.75 15.33
N LEU A 16 13.67 -18.39 14.24
CA LEU A 16 12.94 -18.37 12.96
C LEU A 16 11.52 -18.97 13.07
N THR A 17 11.31 -19.91 13.98
CA THR A 17 9.98 -20.46 14.28
C THR A 17 9.00 -19.36 14.72
N MET A 18 9.47 -18.32 15.42
CA MET A 18 8.66 -17.18 15.80
C MET A 18 8.31 -16.30 14.59
N TRP A 19 9.24 -16.13 13.65
CA TRP A 19 8.96 -15.48 12.36
C TRP A 19 7.91 -16.24 11.56
N PHE A 20 8.02 -17.57 11.49
CA PHE A 20 7.04 -18.38 10.77
C PHE A 20 5.65 -18.28 11.40
N ARG A 21 5.55 -18.27 12.72
CA ARG A 21 4.29 -18.00 13.43
C ARG A 21 3.74 -16.59 13.12
N ALA A 22 4.60 -15.59 13.05
CA ALA A 22 4.22 -14.22 12.68
C ALA A 22 3.67 -14.15 11.24
N ILE A 23 4.35 -14.78 10.29
CA ILE A 23 3.95 -14.86 8.87
C ILE A 23 2.62 -15.62 8.74
N TRP A 24 2.46 -16.73 9.46
CA TRP A 24 1.20 -17.48 9.49
C TRP A 24 0.05 -16.62 10.01
N TRP A 25 0.27 -15.91 11.12
CA TRP A 25 -0.75 -15.07 11.73
C TRP A 25 -1.18 -13.91 10.82
N ILE A 26 -0.22 -13.15 10.27
CA ILE A 26 -0.54 -12.01 9.39
C ILE A 26 -1.27 -12.46 8.12
N THR A 27 -0.88 -13.60 7.52
CA THR A 27 -1.52 -14.10 6.29
C THR A 27 -2.84 -14.84 6.55
N GLY A 28 -3.01 -15.42 7.74
CA GLY A 28 -4.23 -16.07 8.20
C GLY A 28 -5.39 -15.09 8.39
N GLN A 29 -5.12 -13.91 8.93
CA GLN A 29 -6.15 -12.88 9.16
C GLN A 29 -6.61 -12.25 7.84
N LYS A 30 -7.92 -12.08 7.64
CA LYS A 30 -8.45 -11.40 6.44
C LYS A 30 -8.09 -9.91 6.42
N ASN A 31 -8.25 -9.25 7.56
CA ASN A 31 -8.12 -7.81 7.69
C ASN A 31 -6.74 -7.38 8.18
N GLY A 32 -5.74 -8.26 8.26
CA GLY A 32 -4.43 -7.90 8.80
C GLY A 32 -4.40 -7.75 10.32
N VAL A 33 -3.26 -7.29 10.82
CA VAL A 33 -2.89 -7.41 12.24
C VAL A 33 -2.25 -6.12 12.75
N SER A 34 -2.67 -5.67 13.93
CA SER A 34 -2.02 -4.56 14.63
C SER A 34 -0.74 -5.02 15.33
N ALA A 35 0.23 -4.12 15.51
CA ALA A 35 1.47 -4.45 16.21
C ALA A 35 1.22 -4.92 17.65
N LEU A 36 0.21 -4.37 18.32
CA LEU A 36 -0.20 -4.79 19.65
C LEU A 36 -0.78 -6.21 19.63
N GLY A 37 -1.62 -6.55 18.64
CA GLY A 37 -2.16 -7.90 18.47
C GLY A 37 -1.06 -8.93 18.19
N LEU A 38 -0.10 -8.60 17.32
CA LEU A 38 1.04 -9.47 17.03
C LEU A 38 1.93 -9.66 18.28
N LYS A 39 2.18 -8.58 19.03
CA LYS A 39 2.94 -8.63 20.29
C LYS A 39 2.28 -9.61 21.26
N GLY A 40 0.97 -9.47 21.49
CA GLY A 40 0.21 -10.30 22.42
C GLY A 40 0.24 -11.78 22.03
N ILE A 41 -0.08 -12.10 20.78
CA ILE A 41 -0.20 -13.50 20.36
C ILE A 41 1.13 -14.25 20.30
N LEU A 42 2.24 -13.54 20.04
CA LEU A 42 3.57 -14.13 20.02
C LEU A 42 4.30 -14.02 21.36
N GLY A 43 3.67 -13.45 22.40
CA GLY A 43 4.30 -13.24 23.71
C GLY A 43 5.54 -12.35 23.63
N MET A 44 5.58 -11.39 22.71
CA MET A 44 6.75 -10.52 22.56
C MET A 44 6.79 -9.47 23.69
N GLY A 45 7.95 -9.30 24.31
CA GLY A 45 8.13 -8.26 25.35
C GLY A 45 8.07 -6.82 24.81
N SER A 46 8.30 -6.61 23.51
CA SER A 46 8.48 -5.27 22.93
C SER A 46 7.49 -4.99 21.79
N TYR A 47 6.70 -3.92 21.94
CA TYR A 47 5.85 -3.38 20.88
C TYR A 47 6.68 -2.98 19.65
N GLN A 48 7.82 -2.33 19.86
CA GLN A 48 8.73 -1.91 18.80
C GLN A 48 9.22 -3.10 17.96
N THR A 49 9.49 -4.24 18.61
CA THR A 49 9.89 -5.46 17.90
C THR A 49 8.74 -5.94 17.01
N ALA A 50 7.54 -6.11 17.55
CA ALA A 50 6.37 -6.54 16.77
C ALA A 50 6.05 -5.57 15.62
N TRP A 51 6.11 -4.27 15.87
CA TRP A 51 5.90 -3.23 14.88
C TRP A 51 6.94 -3.26 13.76
N SER A 52 8.23 -3.42 14.11
CA SER A 52 9.31 -3.54 13.12
C SER A 52 9.18 -4.80 12.27
N TRP A 53 8.74 -5.91 12.86
CA TRP A 53 8.49 -7.16 12.16
C TRP A 53 7.36 -7.02 11.17
N LEU A 54 6.26 -6.35 11.55
CA LEU A 54 5.18 -6.07 10.62
C LEU A 54 5.68 -5.29 9.41
N HIS A 55 6.46 -4.22 9.60
CA HIS A 55 7.00 -3.45 8.47
C HIS A 55 7.94 -4.26 7.58
N LYS A 56 8.82 -5.08 8.16
CA LYS A 56 9.65 -6.02 7.39
C LYS A 56 8.81 -6.99 6.56
N MET A 57 7.77 -7.57 7.15
CA MET A 57 6.86 -8.48 6.45
C MET A 57 6.05 -7.76 5.37
N ARG A 58 5.60 -6.52 5.62
CA ARG A 58 4.91 -5.68 4.63
C ARG A 58 5.79 -5.38 3.42
N ALA A 59 7.04 -5.00 3.64
CA ALA A 59 8.01 -4.82 2.56
C ALA A 59 8.18 -6.12 1.74
N ALA A 60 8.26 -7.27 2.41
CA ALA A 60 8.33 -8.57 1.76
C ALA A 60 7.02 -8.98 1.04
N MET A 61 5.90 -8.30 1.26
CA MET A 61 4.66 -8.60 0.51
C MET A 61 4.75 -8.15 -0.96
N VAL A 62 5.75 -7.34 -1.32
CA VAL A 62 6.05 -6.99 -2.71
C VAL A 62 7.08 -7.97 -3.27
N ARG A 63 6.65 -8.76 -4.26
CA ARG A 63 7.56 -9.66 -5.00
C ARG A 63 8.46 -8.84 -5.94
N PRO A 64 9.79 -8.98 -5.90
CA PRO A 64 10.69 -8.45 -6.92
C PRO A 64 10.34 -9.01 -8.31
N GLY A 65 10.33 -8.16 -9.33
CA GLY A 65 9.97 -8.58 -10.69
C GLY A 65 8.51 -9.07 -10.84
N ARG A 66 7.58 -8.58 -10.00
CA ARG A 66 6.15 -8.87 -10.15
C ARG A 66 5.64 -8.45 -11.53
N ASP A 67 4.78 -9.29 -12.13
CA ASP A 67 4.19 -8.99 -13.43
C ASP A 67 3.41 -7.67 -13.39
N ARG A 68 3.43 -6.94 -14.51
CA ARG A 68 2.63 -5.74 -14.69
C ARG A 68 1.14 -6.09 -14.85
N LEU A 69 0.29 -5.09 -14.63
CA LEU A 69 -1.14 -5.16 -14.96
C LEU A 69 -1.29 -5.16 -16.49
N THR A 70 -2.32 -5.83 -16.99
CA THR A 70 -2.51 -6.07 -18.44
C THR A 70 -3.96 -5.88 -18.87
N GLY A 71 -4.16 -5.58 -20.15
CA GLY A 71 -5.49 -5.44 -20.76
C GLY A 71 -6.06 -4.05 -20.50
N VAL A 72 -7.25 -3.98 -19.91
CA VAL A 72 -7.90 -2.72 -19.52
C VAL A 72 -7.59 -2.43 -18.05
N VAL A 73 -7.11 -1.22 -17.77
CA VAL A 73 -6.73 -0.79 -16.43
C VAL A 73 -7.32 0.59 -16.15
N GLU A 74 -8.10 0.70 -15.07
CA GLU A 74 -8.52 2.00 -14.52
C GLU A 74 -7.41 2.58 -13.66
N VAL A 75 -7.12 3.87 -13.83
CA VAL A 75 -6.14 4.59 -13.02
C VAL A 75 -6.77 5.87 -12.48
N ASP A 76 -6.64 6.07 -11.18
CA ASP A 76 -7.18 7.22 -10.43
C ASP A 76 -6.26 7.57 -9.26
N GLU A 77 -6.44 8.75 -8.68
CA GLU A 77 -5.71 9.21 -7.50
C GLU A 77 -6.63 9.61 -6.34
N SER A 78 -6.19 9.34 -5.12
CA SER A 78 -6.90 9.77 -3.92
C SER A 78 -5.95 10.21 -2.82
N TYR A 79 -6.39 11.21 -2.06
CA TYR A 79 -5.70 11.61 -0.83
C TYR A 79 -6.04 10.66 0.32
N VAL A 80 -5.00 10.17 1.00
CA VAL A 80 -5.07 9.31 2.18
C VAL A 80 -4.30 9.99 3.32
N GLY A 81 -4.91 10.09 4.49
CA GLY A 81 -4.34 10.76 5.68
C GLY A 81 -5.41 11.25 6.65
N GLY A 82 -4.99 11.58 7.87
CA GLY A 82 -5.88 12.03 8.95
C GLY A 82 -6.38 13.46 8.78
N GLU A 83 -7.42 13.82 9.56
CA GLU A 83 -7.84 15.21 9.72
C GLU A 83 -6.78 15.96 10.54
N LYS A 84 -6.06 16.87 9.90
CA LYS A 84 -5.56 18.06 10.59
C LYS A 84 -6.47 19.23 10.20
N PRO A 85 -6.83 20.13 11.13
CA PRO A 85 -7.57 21.33 10.79
C PRO A 85 -6.76 22.13 9.75
N GLY A 86 -7.35 22.40 8.58
CA GLY A 86 -6.67 23.03 7.46
C GLY A 86 -7.47 22.96 6.15
N LYS A 87 -6.99 23.67 5.12
CA LYS A 87 -7.70 23.83 3.82
C LYS A 87 -8.08 22.48 3.20
N ARG A 88 -9.35 22.31 2.83
CA ARG A 88 -9.84 21.20 2.00
C ARG A 88 -9.34 21.40 0.57
N GLY A 89 -8.64 20.41 0.01
CA GLY A 89 -8.19 20.44 -1.39
C GLY A 89 -6.93 19.59 -1.66
N ARG A 90 -6.41 19.71 -2.88
CA ARG A 90 -5.10 19.17 -3.26
C ARG A 90 -4.00 19.90 -2.49
N GLY A 91 -3.07 19.17 -1.89
CA GLY A 91 -2.00 19.75 -1.07
C GLY A 91 -2.37 20.10 0.38
N ALA A 92 -3.44 19.51 0.94
CA ALA A 92 -3.74 19.65 2.36
C ALA A 92 -2.61 19.02 3.22
N GLU A 93 -2.03 19.80 4.13
CA GLU A 93 -1.00 19.33 5.06
C GLU A 93 -1.47 18.05 5.78
N GLY A 94 -0.63 17.02 5.78
CA GLY A 94 -0.94 15.75 6.45
C GLY A 94 -1.70 14.71 5.61
N LYS A 95 -1.86 14.92 4.30
CA LYS A 95 -2.37 13.90 3.37
C LYS A 95 -1.31 13.50 2.34
N ALA A 96 -1.24 12.21 2.03
CA ALA A 96 -0.45 11.69 0.93
C ALA A 96 -1.34 11.45 -0.29
N LEU A 97 -0.84 11.80 -1.48
CA LEU A 97 -1.49 11.44 -2.73
C LEU A 97 -1.13 9.99 -3.09
N VAL A 98 -2.15 9.15 -3.19
CA VAL A 98 -2.02 7.74 -3.57
C VAL A 98 -2.62 7.55 -4.95
N VAL A 99 -1.80 7.09 -5.89
CA VAL A 99 -2.26 6.63 -7.20
C VAL A 99 -2.62 5.16 -7.13
N VAL A 100 -3.71 4.77 -7.78
CA VAL A 100 -4.27 3.43 -7.80
C VAL A 100 -4.46 3.00 -9.25
N ALA A 101 -4.00 1.81 -9.60
CA ALA A 101 -4.28 1.17 -10.87
C ALA A 101 -5.00 -0.17 -10.63
N VAL A 102 -6.07 -0.44 -11.39
CA VAL A 102 -6.95 -1.59 -11.20
C VAL A 102 -7.23 -2.28 -12.53
N GLU A 103 -6.90 -3.57 -12.65
CA GLU A 103 -7.32 -4.36 -13.82
C GLU A 103 -8.85 -4.49 -13.86
N ASP A 104 -9.43 -4.13 -15.00
CA ASP A 104 -10.81 -4.45 -15.34
C ASP A 104 -10.81 -5.77 -16.12
N LYS A 105 -11.41 -6.82 -15.55
CA LYS A 105 -11.56 -8.13 -16.20
C LYS A 105 -12.96 -8.33 -16.79
N ALA A 106 -13.66 -7.22 -17.09
CA ALA A 106 -15.02 -7.19 -17.64
C ALA A 106 -15.96 -8.05 -16.77
N ASP A 107 -16.56 -9.10 -17.35
CA ASP A 107 -17.52 -9.98 -16.67
C ASP A 107 -16.93 -10.73 -15.47
N LYS A 108 -15.60 -10.89 -15.42
CA LYS A 108 -14.91 -11.49 -14.27
C LYS A 108 -14.70 -10.49 -13.12
N GLY A 109 -15.11 -9.25 -13.31
CA GLY A 109 -15.06 -8.16 -12.34
C GLY A 109 -13.65 -7.62 -12.12
N ILE A 110 -13.39 -7.19 -10.88
CA ILE A 110 -12.14 -6.51 -10.50
C ILE A 110 -10.95 -7.48 -10.48
N GLY A 111 -9.85 -7.11 -11.15
CA GLY A 111 -8.63 -7.91 -11.23
C GLY A 111 -7.62 -7.60 -10.12
N ARG A 112 -6.33 -7.56 -10.48
CA ARG A 112 -5.23 -7.15 -9.59
C ARG A 112 -5.13 -5.62 -9.56
N ILE A 113 -4.62 -5.11 -8.44
CA ILE A 113 -4.38 -3.68 -8.22
C ILE A 113 -2.90 -3.38 -8.00
N ARG A 114 -2.53 -2.12 -8.21
CA ARG A 114 -1.28 -1.49 -7.79
C ARG A 114 -1.62 -0.18 -7.11
N MET A 115 -0.87 0.17 -6.07
CA MET A 115 -0.99 1.42 -5.35
C MET A 115 0.40 1.95 -5.02
N ALA A 116 0.58 3.26 -5.07
CA ALA A 116 1.81 3.91 -4.65
C ALA A 116 1.54 5.33 -4.17
N ILE A 117 2.41 5.84 -3.29
CA ILE A 117 2.42 7.26 -2.95
C ILE A 117 3.18 7.99 -4.05
N VAL A 118 2.61 9.09 -4.52
CA VAL A 118 3.25 10.02 -5.47
C VAL A 118 3.36 11.40 -4.84
N PRO A 119 4.39 12.20 -5.16
CA PRO A 119 4.58 13.51 -4.55
C PRO A 119 3.52 14.52 -4.99
N ASP A 120 3.03 14.42 -6.23
CA ASP A 120 2.02 15.27 -6.82
C ASP A 120 1.28 14.57 -7.98
N ALA A 121 0.25 15.22 -8.50
CA ALA A 121 -0.55 14.72 -9.62
C ALA A 121 0.02 15.16 -10.99
N SER A 122 1.32 15.46 -11.10
CA SER A 122 1.93 15.85 -12.37
C SER A 122 2.21 14.62 -13.25
N ALA A 123 2.33 14.84 -14.56
CA ALA A 123 2.74 13.78 -15.49
C ALA A 123 4.12 13.19 -15.13
N ARG A 124 5.03 14.00 -14.57
CA ARG A 124 6.35 13.57 -14.10
C ARG A 124 6.26 12.55 -12.97
N SER A 125 5.24 12.67 -12.11
CA SER A 125 5.01 11.78 -10.98
C SER A 125 4.17 10.55 -11.35
N LEU A 126 3.16 10.72 -12.18
CA LEU A 126 2.19 9.67 -12.52
C LEU A 126 2.70 8.70 -13.60
N THR A 127 3.41 9.21 -14.62
CA THR A 127 3.88 8.37 -15.74
C THR A 127 4.83 7.26 -15.29
N PRO A 128 5.80 7.49 -14.39
CA PRO A 128 6.65 6.42 -13.87
C PRO A 128 5.86 5.32 -13.14
N PHE A 129 4.83 5.69 -12.37
CA PHE A 129 3.96 4.72 -11.72
C PHE A 129 3.23 3.85 -12.75
N VAL A 130 2.67 4.46 -13.79
CA VAL A 130 2.00 3.73 -14.89
C VAL A 130 2.98 2.79 -15.58
N LYS A 131 4.17 3.26 -15.95
CA LYS A 131 5.22 2.45 -16.58
C LYS A 131 5.68 1.26 -15.74
N ALA A 132 5.82 1.46 -14.43
CA ALA A 132 6.21 0.41 -13.51
C ALA A 132 5.06 -0.60 -13.25
N SER A 133 3.81 -0.15 -13.34
CA SER A 133 2.64 -0.92 -12.91
C SER A 133 1.91 -1.61 -14.04
N ILE A 134 1.90 -1.06 -15.25
CA ILE A 134 1.03 -1.44 -16.36
C ILE A 134 1.90 -1.79 -17.59
N GLN A 135 1.61 -2.94 -18.21
CA GLN A 135 2.29 -3.38 -19.41
C GLN A 135 1.99 -2.42 -20.57
N GLU A 136 3.04 -2.04 -21.31
CA GLU A 136 2.92 -1.23 -22.52
C GLU A 136 1.97 -1.90 -23.52
N GLY A 137 1.23 -1.10 -24.30
CA GLY A 137 0.15 -1.56 -25.18
C GLY A 137 -1.20 -1.78 -24.47
N SER A 138 -1.26 -1.73 -23.13
CA SER A 138 -2.53 -1.81 -22.40
C SER A 138 -3.40 -0.57 -22.60
N THR A 139 -4.70 -0.73 -22.37
CA THR A 139 -5.68 0.36 -22.36
C THR A 139 -5.82 0.93 -20.96
N VAL A 140 -5.58 2.23 -20.81
CA VAL A 140 -5.62 2.96 -19.55
C VAL A 140 -6.82 3.91 -19.54
N ARG A 141 -7.78 3.66 -18.65
CA ARG A 141 -8.95 4.53 -18.40
C ARG A 141 -8.64 5.51 -17.26
N THR A 142 -8.90 6.80 -17.49
CA THR A 142 -8.62 7.91 -16.54
C THR A 142 -9.78 8.91 -16.50
N ASP A 143 -9.86 9.76 -15.48
CA ASP A 143 -10.94 10.74 -15.25
C ASP A 143 -10.83 12.02 -16.11
N GLY A 144 -9.83 12.07 -17.00
CA GLY A 144 -9.55 13.22 -17.86
C GLY A 144 -8.51 14.18 -17.29
N TRP A 145 -7.87 13.86 -16.16
CA TRP A 145 -6.79 14.67 -15.61
C TRP A 145 -5.60 14.84 -16.56
N HIS A 146 -5.09 16.08 -16.68
CA HIS A 146 -3.99 16.45 -17.57
C HIS A 146 -2.67 15.73 -17.28
N GLY A 147 -2.48 15.27 -16.04
CA GLY A 147 -1.32 14.46 -15.65
C GLY A 147 -1.16 13.18 -16.48
N TYR A 148 -2.21 12.72 -17.15
CA TYR A 148 -2.21 11.53 -18.01
C TYR A 148 -2.13 11.83 -19.51
N ASP A 149 -1.99 13.10 -19.93
CA ASP A 149 -1.96 13.48 -21.35
C ASP A 149 -0.81 12.83 -22.12
N GLY A 150 0.34 12.63 -21.47
CA GLY A 150 1.52 11.97 -22.07
C GLY A 150 1.48 10.45 -22.18
N LEU A 151 0.38 9.78 -21.78
CA LEU A 151 0.31 8.31 -21.78
C LEU A 151 0.31 7.72 -23.19
N LYS A 152 -0.33 8.38 -24.17
CA LYS A 152 -0.34 7.92 -25.57
C LYS A 152 1.08 7.85 -26.14
N SER A 153 1.85 8.91 -25.95
CA SER A 153 3.27 8.98 -26.37
C SER A 153 4.17 8.00 -25.59
N SER A 154 3.68 7.44 -24.48
CA SER A 154 4.39 6.44 -23.66
C SER A 154 4.00 4.99 -23.99
N GLY A 155 3.28 4.76 -25.09
CA GLY A 155 2.92 3.40 -25.55
C GLY A 155 1.62 2.85 -24.96
N TYR A 156 0.73 3.70 -24.44
CA TYR A 156 -0.55 3.28 -23.85
C TYR A 156 -1.75 3.79 -24.63
N ASN A 157 -2.79 2.96 -24.74
CA ASN A 157 -4.07 3.40 -25.28
C ASN A 157 -4.85 4.12 -24.18
N ARG A 158 -4.91 5.46 -24.21
CA ARG A 158 -5.65 6.22 -23.19
C ARG A 158 -7.12 6.44 -23.59
N ILE A 159 -8.02 6.07 -22.68
CA ILE A 159 -9.44 6.40 -22.71
C ILE A 159 -9.75 7.35 -21.55
N VAL A 160 -10.54 8.38 -21.81
CA VAL A 160 -10.97 9.35 -20.81
C VAL A 160 -12.44 9.10 -20.49
N GLU A 161 -12.71 8.67 -19.26
CA GLU A 161 -14.04 8.40 -18.73
C GLU A 161 -14.52 9.65 -17.97
N ARG A 162 -15.26 10.54 -18.65
CA ARG A 162 -15.85 11.73 -18.01
C ARG A 162 -17.19 11.37 -17.36
N LYS A 163 -17.66 12.21 -16.43
CA LYS A 163 -18.96 12.01 -15.77
C LYS A 163 -20.17 12.10 -16.72
N ASP A 164 -19.99 12.66 -17.91
CA ASP A 164 -21.10 12.95 -18.84
C ASP A 164 -21.42 11.80 -19.81
N SER A 165 -20.70 10.66 -19.75
CA SER A 165 -20.79 9.62 -20.78
C SER A 165 -22.10 8.82 -20.78
N CYS A 166 -22.84 8.76 -19.68
CA CYS A 166 -24.15 8.09 -19.58
C CYS A 166 -24.77 8.31 -18.19
N VAL A 167 -26.08 8.59 -18.14
CA VAL A 167 -26.82 8.69 -16.88
C VAL A 167 -26.81 7.32 -16.18
N GLY A 168 -25.93 7.15 -15.19
CA GLY A 168 -25.86 5.95 -14.35
C GLY A 168 -24.46 5.31 -14.21
N ASP A 169 -23.54 5.57 -15.14
CA ASP A 169 -22.19 5.04 -15.06
C ASP A 169 -21.23 6.03 -14.39
N LYS A 170 -20.94 5.77 -13.11
CA LYS A 170 -19.84 6.48 -12.42
C LYS A 170 -18.53 6.16 -13.15
N PRO A 171 -17.74 7.15 -13.57
CA PRO A 171 -16.43 6.89 -14.16
C PRO A 171 -15.53 6.19 -13.14
N LEU A 172 -14.64 5.31 -13.63
CA LEU A 172 -13.62 4.62 -12.84
C LEU A 172 -14.17 3.87 -11.61
N LYS A 173 -15.22 3.06 -11.80
CA LYS A 173 -15.92 2.37 -10.69
C LYS A 173 -14.98 1.49 -9.87
N LEU A 174 -14.05 0.79 -10.52
CA LEU A 174 -13.16 -0.17 -9.88
C LEU A 174 -12.06 0.53 -9.09
N ALA A 175 -11.48 1.60 -9.62
CA ALA A 175 -10.50 2.41 -8.91
C ALA A 175 -11.11 3.06 -7.65
N HIS A 176 -12.28 3.69 -7.78
CA HIS A 176 -13.01 4.27 -6.64
C HIS A 176 -13.38 3.23 -5.58
N LEU A 177 -13.76 2.01 -6.00
CA LEU A 177 -14.02 0.89 -5.08
C LEU A 177 -12.75 0.49 -4.32
N ALA A 178 -11.63 0.32 -5.02
CA ALA A 178 -10.35 -0.05 -4.41
C ALA A 178 -9.89 1.01 -3.39
N ILE A 179 -10.02 2.30 -3.72
CA ILE A 179 -9.75 3.43 -2.82
C ILE A 179 -10.64 3.37 -1.57
N SER A 180 -11.94 3.12 -1.75
CA SER A 180 -12.90 3.04 -0.65
C SER A 180 -12.58 1.87 0.31
N LEU A 181 -12.20 0.73 -0.26
CA LEU A 181 -11.80 -0.45 0.51
C LEU A 181 -10.49 -0.21 1.27
N LEU A 182 -9.51 0.47 0.67
CA LEU A 182 -8.28 0.87 1.35
C LEU A 182 -8.57 1.74 2.57
N LYS A 183 -9.37 2.81 2.40
CA LYS A 183 -9.71 3.74 3.49
C LYS A 183 -10.44 3.01 4.63
N ARG A 184 -11.40 2.14 4.30
CA ARG A 184 -12.10 1.31 5.29
C ARG A 184 -11.16 0.36 6.02
N TRP A 185 -10.22 -0.26 5.31
CA TRP A 185 -9.25 -1.17 5.90
C TRP A 185 -8.28 -0.48 6.86
N LEU A 186 -7.78 0.69 6.48
CA LEU A 186 -6.91 1.53 7.34
C LEU A 186 -7.64 1.95 8.62
N LEU A 187 -8.90 2.40 8.50
CA LEU A 187 -9.70 2.80 9.65
C LEU A 187 -10.06 1.61 10.55
N GLY A 188 -10.51 0.50 9.98
CA GLY A 188 -10.97 -0.66 10.75
C GLY A 188 -9.84 -1.44 11.44
N THR A 189 -8.72 -1.64 10.76
CA THR A 189 -7.62 -2.48 11.27
C THR A 189 -6.62 -1.68 12.11
N HIS A 190 -6.37 -0.44 11.71
CA HIS A 190 -5.32 0.39 12.28
C HIS A 190 -5.85 1.59 13.03
N GLN A 191 -7.18 1.79 13.10
CA GLN A 191 -7.84 2.85 13.88
C GLN A 191 -7.27 4.25 13.59
N GLY A 192 -6.81 4.48 12.36
CA GLY A 192 -6.18 5.73 11.95
C GLY A 192 -4.74 5.95 12.44
N ALA A 193 -4.13 5.01 13.18
CA ALA A 193 -2.77 5.10 13.71
C ALA A 193 -1.67 4.81 12.66
N VAL A 194 -1.90 5.18 11.40
CA VAL A 194 -0.93 5.04 10.31
C VAL A 194 -0.29 6.39 10.03
N SER A 195 1.01 6.53 10.29
CA SER A 195 1.75 7.72 9.89
C SER A 195 1.98 7.71 8.37
N LEU A 196 1.98 8.90 7.76
CA LEU A 196 2.20 9.05 6.32
C LEU A 196 3.57 8.51 5.90
N GLU A 197 4.58 8.66 6.75
CA GLU A 197 5.96 8.19 6.55
C GLU A 197 6.05 6.67 6.38
N HIS A 198 5.04 5.93 6.84
CA HIS A 198 4.98 4.48 6.76
C HIS A 198 3.86 3.98 5.86
N LEU A 199 3.03 4.88 5.30
CA LEU A 199 1.85 4.52 4.53
C LEU A 199 2.18 3.57 3.38
N ALA A 200 3.34 3.69 2.75
CA ALA A 200 3.78 2.79 1.68
C ALA A 200 3.75 1.30 2.11
N TYR A 201 4.23 0.96 3.30
CA TYR A 201 4.18 -0.42 3.81
C TYR A 201 2.74 -0.92 3.98
N TYR A 202 1.81 -0.04 4.36
CA TYR A 202 0.40 -0.41 4.49
C TYR A 202 -0.28 -0.58 3.12
N LEU A 203 0.12 0.21 2.11
CA LEU A 203 -0.31 -0.01 0.73
C LEU A 203 0.18 -1.36 0.22
N ASP A 204 1.42 -1.74 0.51
CA ASP A 204 1.97 -3.05 0.13
C ASP A 204 1.17 -4.21 0.73
N GLU A 205 0.80 -4.10 2.02
CA GLU A 205 -0.06 -5.08 2.69
C GLU A 205 -1.45 -5.16 2.05
N PHE A 206 -2.08 -4.00 1.84
CA PHE A 206 -3.41 -3.93 1.25
C PHE A 206 -3.42 -4.54 -0.14
N VAL A 207 -2.47 -4.16 -1.00
CA VAL A 207 -2.32 -4.70 -2.36
C VAL A 207 -2.07 -6.21 -2.34
N PHE A 208 -1.22 -6.70 -1.45
CA PHE A 208 -0.94 -8.15 -1.33
C PHE A 208 -2.18 -8.95 -0.98
N ARG A 209 -2.97 -8.47 -0.01
CA ARG A 209 -4.23 -9.08 0.44
C ARG A 209 -5.28 -9.01 -0.65
N PHE A 210 -5.47 -7.83 -1.23
CA PHE A 210 -6.47 -7.60 -2.27
C PHE A 210 -6.24 -8.50 -3.48
N ASN A 211 -4.99 -8.61 -3.94
CA ASN A 211 -4.63 -9.42 -5.09
C ASN A 211 -4.72 -10.94 -4.84
N ARG A 212 -4.96 -11.36 -3.60
CA ARG A 212 -5.09 -12.77 -3.20
C ARG A 212 -6.41 -13.06 -2.49
N ARG A 213 -7.38 -12.13 -2.56
CA ARG A 213 -8.66 -12.22 -1.83
C ARG A 213 -9.53 -13.42 -2.24
N THR A 214 -9.35 -13.92 -3.46
CA THR A 214 -10.04 -15.11 -3.99
C THR A 214 -9.32 -16.41 -3.67
N SER A 215 -8.13 -16.36 -3.06
CA SER A 215 -7.39 -17.57 -2.68
C SER A 215 -8.11 -18.31 -1.56
N THR A 216 -8.51 -19.55 -1.85
CA THR A 216 -9.12 -20.48 -0.87
C THR A 216 -8.09 -21.11 0.05
N HIS A 217 -6.82 -21.17 -0.36
CA HIS A 217 -5.73 -21.80 0.41
C HIS A 217 -4.88 -20.77 1.15
N ARG A 218 -5.07 -20.64 2.47
CA ARG A 218 -4.28 -19.74 3.32
C ARG A 218 -2.79 -20.11 3.37
N GLY A 219 -2.48 -21.41 3.29
CA GLY A 219 -1.11 -21.89 3.20
C GLY A 219 -0.33 -21.31 2.02
N LEU A 220 -0.99 -21.01 0.90
CA LEU A 220 -0.31 -20.37 -0.23
C LEU A 220 0.10 -18.92 0.08
N LEU A 221 -0.69 -18.17 0.85
CA LEU A 221 -0.30 -16.81 1.24
C LEU A 221 0.90 -16.84 2.20
N PHE A 222 0.89 -17.78 3.14
CA PHE A 222 2.02 -18.04 4.03
C PHE A 222 3.29 -18.36 3.22
N LEU A 223 3.22 -19.34 2.32
CA LEU A 223 4.35 -19.74 1.49
C LEU A 223 4.85 -18.60 0.61
N ARG A 224 3.95 -17.81 0.01
CA ARG A 224 4.32 -16.65 -0.82
C ARG A 224 5.04 -15.57 -0.02
N LEU A 225 4.53 -15.24 1.17
CA LEU A 225 5.20 -14.26 2.01
C LEU A 225 6.56 -14.78 2.48
N LEU A 226 6.64 -16.05 2.90
CA LEU A 226 7.91 -16.66 3.30
C LEU A 226 8.94 -16.69 2.16
N GLN A 227 8.53 -17.06 0.94
CA GLN A 227 9.39 -17.01 -0.25
C GLN A 227 9.93 -15.60 -0.47
N ASN A 228 9.05 -14.60 -0.45
CA ASN A 228 9.47 -13.21 -0.62
C ASN A 228 10.32 -12.70 0.55
N SER A 229 10.11 -13.19 1.78
CA SER A 229 10.95 -12.85 2.94
C SER A 229 12.40 -13.30 2.77
N VAL A 230 12.62 -14.41 2.06
CA VAL A 230 13.97 -14.91 1.73
C VAL A 230 14.57 -14.13 0.56
N LEU A 231 13.76 -13.75 -0.44
CA LEU A 231 14.21 -12.99 -1.61
C LEU A 231 14.35 -11.48 -1.33
N GLY A 232 13.74 -10.98 -0.25
CA GLY A 232 13.67 -9.57 0.08
C GLY A 232 14.91 -9.09 0.82
N GLU A 233 15.36 -7.88 0.51
CA GLU A 233 16.54 -7.28 1.12
C GLU A 233 16.37 -7.00 2.62
N PRO A 234 17.48 -6.96 3.39
CA PRO A 234 17.45 -6.57 4.78
C PRO A 234 16.88 -5.16 4.97
N LEU A 235 15.89 -5.06 5.85
CA LEU A 235 15.29 -3.79 6.27
C LEU A 235 15.54 -3.53 7.78
N PRO A 236 16.74 -3.06 8.18
CA PRO A 236 17.04 -2.75 9.57
C PRO A 236 16.10 -1.70 10.16
N TYR A 237 15.85 -1.79 11.48
CA TYR A 237 14.99 -0.84 12.19
C TYR A 237 15.34 0.62 11.90
N LYS A 238 16.64 0.96 11.87
CA LYS A 238 17.13 2.32 11.55
C LYS A 238 16.63 2.82 10.19
N LYS A 239 16.52 1.97 9.17
CA LYS A 239 15.98 2.35 7.85
C LYS A 239 14.46 2.60 7.91
N ILE A 240 13.73 1.80 8.71
CA ILE A 240 12.28 1.94 8.90
C ILE A 240 11.96 3.29 9.56
N VAL A 241 12.71 3.67 10.60
CA VAL A 241 12.45 4.92 11.36
C VAL A 241 13.15 6.16 10.81
N LYS A 242 14.02 6.05 9.81
CA LYS A 242 14.80 7.18 9.25
C LYS A 242 13.92 8.33 8.78
N HIS A 243 12.68 8.03 8.38
CA HIS A 243 11.73 9.01 7.86
C HIS A 243 10.76 9.54 8.92
N VAL A 244 10.99 9.29 10.23
CA VAL A 244 9.98 9.47 11.29
C VAL A 244 10.11 10.75 12.13
N ARG A 245 11.26 11.45 12.12
CA ARG A 245 11.46 12.62 13.00
C ARG A 245 12.42 13.67 12.46
N GLY A 246 11.88 14.87 12.20
CA GLY A 246 12.44 16.09 12.79
C GLY A 246 11.95 16.25 14.25
N PRO A 247 12.52 17.18 15.04
CA PRO A 247 12.14 17.36 16.45
C PRO A 247 10.65 17.62 16.61
N LYS A 248 10.00 17.00 17.59
CA LYS A 248 8.67 17.43 18.04
C LYS A 248 8.85 18.81 18.67
N SER A 249 8.21 19.85 18.15
CA SER A 249 8.06 21.10 18.89
C SER A 249 7.24 20.80 20.15
N MET A 250 7.87 20.82 21.32
CA MET A 250 7.17 20.83 22.59
C MET A 250 6.56 22.22 22.82
N ASN A 251 5.47 22.53 22.12
CA ASN A 251 4.61 23.65 22.51
C ASN A 251 3.38 23.08 23.21
N HIS A 252 3.57 22.73 24.49
CA HIS A 252 2.45 22.68 25.43
C HIS A 252 2.14 24.12 25.85
N ASN A 253 1.43 24.87 25.01
CA ASN A 253 0.71 26.04 25.50
C ASN A 253 -0.64 25.57 25.99
N ILE A 254 -0.68 25.18 27.26
CA ILE A 254 -1.90 25.26 28.05
C ILE A 254 -2.13 26.76 28.24
N GLN A 255 -2.93 27.36 27.36
CA GLN A 255 -3.55 28.64 27.67
C GLN A 255 -4.71 28.34 28.61
N GLY A 256 -4.50 28.65 29.88
CA GLY A 256 -5.57 28.76 30.84
C GLY A 256 -6.54 29.85 30.42
N LEU A 257 -7.81 29.62 30.68
CA LEU A 257 -8.79 30.66 30.89
C LEU A 257 -9.58 30.26 32.14
N ALA A 258 -9.57 31.20 33.08
CA ALA A 258 -10.50 31.29 34.19
C ALA A 258 -11.94 31.44 33.68
#